data_AF-A0A8S2E8L7-F1
#
_entry.id   AF-A0A8S2E8L7-F1
#
_cell.length_a   1.000
_cell.length_b   1.000
_cell.length_c   1.000
_cell.angle_alpha   90.00
_cell.angle_beta   90.00
_cell.angle_gamma   90.00
#
_symmetry.space_group_name_H-M   'P 1'
#
loop_
_entity.id
_entity.type
_entity.pdbx_description
1 polymer ?
#
loop_
_entity_poly.entity_id
_entity_poly.type
_entity_poly.pdbx_seq_one_letter_code
_entity_poly.pdbx_strand_id
1 'polypeptide(L)'
;MDTFSCFNTILLNSAKKCSKCPNAENKDVALIYDANYYLLLTSILQRGGLSDIPFGHTYQELLKKFSSQNLLCFILYLDGIGLCKSIKLKMWLLSTSIIELPPGLRYHRHNMPIVSIWIGHNDPNVRMWLGNRFRMLLNLKKQQVYVNPSTSFNIKYYGVIGDCPALKLILDFIGHTGYYCCFFCFTQGYNIPGRNKRQYPYEKPLNLRDSKTILELILDAPLPTSILIDYQHVTLLRHFRDTVTQISTLLIPALRKQVDYELKTQPFPHFFKRKMRGIEDFSYIKATELRNLLLCGFLPRFYYSILEIDRVARMALFICGIRLIHSHPTFAQRTSAIADELLTTFYRDHSKFFEHLQNFVLHSHAHYAEMFDLNGASF
;
A
#
# COMPACT_ATOMS: atom_id res chain seq x y z
N MET A 1 -9.81 -8.28 -32.33
CA MET A 1 -9.34 -9.69 -32.36
C MET A 1 -9.96 -10.40 -31.17
N ASP A 2 -10.62 -11.54 -31.41
CA ASP A 2 -11.32 -12.31 -30.39
C ASP A 2 -10.31 -12.91 -29.41
N THR A 3 -10.11 -12.20 -28.29
CA THR A 3 -9.04 -12.47 -27.34
C THR A 3 -9.29 -13.73 -26.51
N PHE A 4 -10.54 -14.22 -26.44
CA PHE A 4 -10.95 -15.40 -25.67
C PHE A 4 -10.21 -16.70 -26.09
N SER A 5 -9.74 -16.80 -27.35
CA SER A 5 -9.19 -18.07 -27.85
C SER A 5 -7.78 -18.41 -27.35
N CYS A 6 -6.94 -17.44 -26.96
CA CYS A 6 -5.55 -17.77 -26.55
C CYS A 6 -5.45 -18.30 -25.11
N PHE A 7 -6.39 -17.97 -24.21
CA PHE A 7 -6.37 -18.44 -22.81
C PHE A 7 -6.51 -19.96 -22.71
N ASN A 8 -7.44 -20.53 -23.48
CA ASN A 8 -7.68 -21.97 -23.51
C ASN A 8 -6.48 -22.75 -24.05
N THR A 9 -5.71 -22.21 -25.00
CA THR A 9 -4.58 -22.92 -25.60
C THR A 9 -3.40 -23.11 -24.64
N ILE A 10 -3.13 -22.16 -23.74
CA ILE A 10 -1.94 -22.19 -22.88
C ILE A 10 -2.19 -23.04 -21.61
N LEU A 11 -3.36 -22.91 -20.98
CA LEU A 11 -3.68 -23.64 -19.75
C LEU A 11 -4.17 -25.08 -19.99
N LEU A 12 -4.96 -25.33 -21.04
CA LEU A 12 -5.52 -26.66 -21.27
C LEU A 12 -4.56 -27.60 -22.02
N ASN A 13 -3.72 -27.06 -22.91
CA ASN A 13 -2.90 -27.90 -23.79
C ASN A 13 -1.41 -27.93 -23.43
N SER A 14 -0.99 -27.28 -22.33
CA SER A 14 0.43 -27.14 -21.97
C SER A 14 1.30 -26.57 -23.12
N ALA A 15 0.67 -25.87 -24.07
CA ALA A 15 1.29 -25.48 -25.32
C ALA A 15 2.14 -24.22 -25.11
N LYS A 16 3.37 -24.24 -25.61
CA LYS A 16 4.34 -23.14 -25.43
C LYS A 16 4.09 -21.90 -26.31
N LYS A 17 3.14 -21.94 -27.26
CA LYS A 17 2.90 -20.88 -28.28
C LYS A 17 1.41 -20.78 -28.66
N CYS A 18 0.87 -19.56 -28.77
CA CYS A 18 -0.43 -19.29 -29.42
C CYS A 18 -0.20 -18.97 -30.90
N SER A 19 -0.75 -19.77 -31.82
CA SER A 19 -0.55 -19.64 -33.28
C SER A 19 -1.19 -18.40 -33.92
N LYS A 20 -2.04 -17.68 -33.16
CA LYS A 20 -2.75 -16.48 -33.62
C LYS A 20 -2.13 -15.17 -33.15
N CYS A 21 -1.04 -15.20 -32.36
CA CYS A 21 -0.36 -14.00 -31.87
C CYS A 21 0.90 -13.71 -32.69
N PRO A 22 1.00 -12.55 -33.36
CA PRO A 22 2.13 -12.24 -34.25
C PRO A 22 3.49 -12.07 -33.53
N ASN A 23 3.51 -11.94 -32.19
CA ASN A 23 4.73 -11.78 -31.39
C ASN A 23 4.94 -12.96 -30.40
N ALA A 24 4.82 -14.20 -30.89
CA ALA A 24 4.93 -15.44 -30.11
C ALA A 24 6.33 -15.75 -29.52
N GLU A 25 7.29 -14.82 -29.61
CA GLU A 25 8.59 -14.92 -28.95
C GLU A 25 8.54 -14.45 -27.50
N ASN A 26 7.61 -13.56 -27.15
CA ASN A 26 7.35 -13.16 -25.77
C ASN A 26 6.24 -14.04 -25.18
N LYS A 27 6.64 -14.95 -24.29
CA LYS A 27 5.79 -15.95 -23.60
C LYS A 27 4.80 -15.35 -22.58
N ASP A 28 4.65 -14.04 -22.56
CA ASP A 28 3.88 -13.33 -21.55
C ASP A 28 2.60 -12.75 -22.19
N VAL A 29 1.51 -13.50 -22.12
CA VAL A 29 0.18 -13.02 -22.50
C VAL A 29 -0.81 -13.39 -21.41
N ALA A 30 -1.58 -12.40 -20.91
CA ALA A 30 -2.89 -12.68 -20.33
C ALA A 30 -3.89 -11.53 -20.50
N LEU A 31 -5.15 -11.96 -20.47
CA LEU A 31 -6.38 -11.29 -20.83
C LEU A 31 -6.96 -10.38 -19.75
N ILE A 32 -7.86 -9.51 -20.22
CA ILE A 32 -8.53 -8.42 -19.54
C ILE A 32 -9.87 -8.91 -18.96
N TYR A 33 -10.13 -8.61 -17.70
CA TYR A 33 -11.48 -8.63 -17.15
C TYR A 33 -12.09 -7.24 -17.38
N ASP A 34 -13.25 -7.18 -18.04
CA ASP A 34 -13.99 -5.93 -18.21
C ASP A 34 -14.99 -5.85 -17.06
N ALA A 35 -14.68 -5.05 -16.03
CA ALA A 35 -15.68 -4.77 -15.01
C ALA A 35 -16.77 -3.90 -15.65
N ASN A 36 -18.02 -4.34 -15.58
CA ASN A 36 -19.15 -3.54 -16.01
C ASN A 36 -19.29 -2.32 -15.08
N TYR A 37 -18.66 -1.21 -15.45
CA TYR A 37 -18.65 0.06 -14.70
C TYR A 37 -20.07 0.55 -14.38
N TYR A 38 -21.10 0.18 -15.14
CA TYR A 38 -22.48 0.56 -14.87
C TYR A 38 -23.03 -0.03 -13.55
N LEU A 39 -22.61 -1.24 -13.16
CA LEU A 39 -23.02 -1.83 -11.87
C LEU A 39 -22.38 -1.08 -10.68
N LEU A 40 -21.15 -0.60 -10.86
CA LEU A 40 -20.38 0.17 -9.88
C LEU A 40 -21.08 1.50 -9.53
N LEU A 41 -21.62 2.17 -10.55
CA LEU A 41 -22.20 3.51 -10.45
C LEU A 41 -23.50 3.57 -9.65
N THR A 42 -24.22 2.45 -9.51
CA THR A 42 -25.50 2.40 -8.76
C THR A 42 -25.32 2.54 -7.24
N SER A 43 -24.09 2.40 -6.72
CA SER A 43 -23.78 2.45 -5.28
C SER A 43 -23.43 3.86 -4.74
N ILE A 44 -23.46 4.90 -5.59
CA ILE A 44 -22.85 6.22 -5.34
C ILE A 44 -23.66 7.16 -4.40
N LEU A 45 -24.79 6.72 -3.82
CA LEU A 45 -25.67 7.63 -3.04
C LEU A 45 -25.44 7.66 -1.52
N GLN A 46 -24.30 7.20 -1.01
CA GLN A 46 -24.01 7.23 0.43
C GLN A 46 -22.63 7.83 0.70
N ARG A 47 -22.56 9.11 1.09
CA ARG A 47 -21.33 9.73 1.59
C ARG A 47 -21.10 9.27 3.03
N GLY A 48 -19.91 8.75 3.35
CA GLY A 48 -19.58 8.24 4.67
C GLY A 48 -18.30 8.87 5.25
N GLY A 49 -18.36 9.18 6.55
CA GLY A 49 -17.22 9.56 7.41
C GLY A 49 -16.76 11.02 7.26
N LEU A 50 -16.11 11.58 8.29
CA LEU A 50 -15.63 12.99 8.36
C LEU A 50 -14.09 13.10 8.25
N SER A 51 -13.36 12.02 7.93
CA SER A 51 -11.89 12.00 8.07
C SER A 51 -11.12 11.09 7.09
N ASP A 52 -11.74 10.70 5.98
CA ASP A 52 -11.16 9.80 4.95
C ASP A 52 -10.58 10.61 3.76
N ILE A 53 -10.15 9.95 2.69
CA ILE A 53 -9.56 10.55 1.48
C ILE A 53 -10.33 11.76 0.93
N PRO A 54 -11.68 11.76 0.87
CA PRO A 54 -12.42 12.93 0.43
C PRO A 54 -12.19 14.20 1.28
N PHE A 55 -11.66 14.09 2.49
CA PHE A 55 -11.40 15.23 3.39
C PHE A 55 -9.96 15.72 3.35
N GLY A 56 -9.05 15.00 2.67
CA GLY A 56 -7.68 15.41 2.48
C GLY A 56 -7.55 16.67 1.63
N HIS A 57 -6.51 17.47 1.90
CA HIS A 57 -6.26 18.73 1.18
C HIS A 57 -6.20 18.53 -0.34
N THR A 58 -5.47 17.50 -0.81
CA THR A 58 -5.29 17.21 -2.24
C THR A 58 -6.61 16.94 -2.95
N TYR A 59 -7.52 16.19 -2.31
CA TYR A 59 -8.84 15.92 -2.89
C TYR A 59 -9.71 17.17 -2.90
N GLN A 60 -9.66 17.98 -1.84
CA GLN A 60 -10.39 19.24 -1.76
C GLN A 60 -9.92 20.25 -2.82
N GLU A 61 -8.62 20.32 -3.10
CA GLU A 61 -8.09 21.11 -4.22
C GLU A 61 -8.59 20.61 -5.58
N LEU A 62 -8.66 19.28 -5.75
CA LEU A 62 -9.20 18.67 -6.96
C LEU A 62 -10.68 19.05 -7.16
N LEU A 63 -11.49 19.00 -6.09
CA LEU A 63 -12.89 19.45 -6.12
C LEU A 63 -13.00 20.93 -6.46
N LYS A 64 -12.17 21.79 -5.87
CA LYS A 64 -12.17 23.24 -6.18
C LYS A 64 -11.83 23.50 -7.64
N LYS A 65 -10.81 22.81 -8.16
CA LYS A 65 -10.34 22.90 -9.55
C LYS A 65 -11.42 22.51 -10.56
N PHE A 66 -12.28 21.56 -10.21
CA PHE A 66 -13.37 21.07 -11.06
C PHE A 66 -14.75 21.32 -10.44
N SER A 67 -14.94 22.44 -9.75
CA SER A 67 -16.13 22.75 -8.96
C SER A 67 -17.45 22.82 -9.75
N SER A 68 -17.37 23.05 -11.07
CA SER A 68 -18.52 23.03 -11.98
C SER A 68 -18.90 21.63 -12.48
N GLN A 69 -18.20 20.58 -12.02
CA GLN A 69 -18.35 19.22 -12.51
C GLN A 69 -18.77 18.27 -11.39
N ASN A 70 -19.66 17.34 -11.69
CA ASN A 70 -19.84 16.15 -10.87
C ASN A 70 -18.63 15.24 -11.08
N LEU A 71 -17.86 14.97 -10.03
CA LEU A 71 -16.64 14.16 -10.12
C LEU A 71 -16.86 12.74 -9.63
N LEU A 72 -16.14 11.81 -10.26
CA LEU A 72 -15.91 10.47 -9.75
C LEU A 72 -14.40 10.20 -9.76
N CYS A 73 -13.82 10.03 -8.58
CA CYS A 73 -12.37 9.92 -8.43
C CYS A 73 -11.96 8.48 -8.11
N PHE A 74 -10.91 8.01 -8.79
CA PHE A 74 -10.42 6.64 -8.64
C PHE A 74 -9.02 6.60 -8.02
N ILE A 75 -8.80 5.61 -7.14
CA ILE A 75 -7.46 5.19 -6.71
C ILE A 75 -7.06 3.99 -7.55
N LEU A 76 -5.82 3.98 -8.03
CA LEU A 76 -5.22 2.86 -8.74
C LEU A 76 -4.51 1.94 -7.74
N TYR A 77 -4.84 0.66 -7.72
CA TYR A 77 -4.18 -0.36 -6.90
C TYR A 77 -3.35 -1.26 -7.80
N LEU A 78 -2.09 -1.44 -7.43
CA LEU A 78 -1.16 -2.30 -8.14
C LEU A 78 -0.62 -3.38 -7.20
N ASP A 79 -0.74 -4.64 -7.61
CA ASP A 79 -0.28 -5.79 -6.82
C ASP A 79 0.36 -6.86 -7.72
N GLY A 80 1.31 -7.61 -7.14
CA GLY A 80 2.05 -8.70 -7.77
C GLY A 80 1.93 -9.99 -6.96
N ILE A 81 1.27 -10.99 -7.54
CA ILE A 81 0.93 -12.25 -6.86
C ILE A 81 1.66 -13.41 -7.54
N GLY A 82 2.39 -14.22 -6.76
CA GLY A 82 2.92 -15.49 -7.24
C GLY A 82 1.79 -16.52 -7.39
N LEU A 83 1.58 -17.05 -8.60
CA LEU A 83 0.53 -18.03 -8.86
C LEU A 83 0.92 -19.44 -8.43
N CYS A 84 2.20 -19.77 -8.58
CA CYS A 84 2.75 -21.08 -8.22
C CYS A 84 3.99 -20.89 -7.33
N LYS A 85 4.16 -21.74 -6.30
CA LYS A 85 5.38 -21.73 -5.47
C LYS A 85 6.59 -22.35 -6.18
N SER A 86 6.35 -23.36 -7.02
CA SER A 86 7.38 -24.16 -7.70
C SER A 86 7.86 -23.54 -9.01
N ILE A 87 7.09 -22.62 -9.60
CA ILE A 87 7.38 -21.98 -10.88
C ILE A 87 7.33 -20.47 -10.66
N LYS A 88 8.26 -19.71 -11.25
CA LYS A 88 8.31 -18.23 -11.15
C LYS A 88 7.14 -17.50 -11.85
N LEU A 89 6.00 -18.15 -12.02
CA LEU A 89 4.82 -17.58 -12.65
C LEU A 89 4.17 -16.56 -11.70
N LYS A 90 4.04 -15.32 -12.17
CA LYS A 90 3.45 -14.21 -11.44
C LYS A 90 2.25 -13.65 -12.19
N MET A 91 1.30 -13.12 -11.44
CA MET A 91 0.19 -12.32 -11.91
C MET A 91 0.33 -10.91 -11.34
N TRP A 92 0.30 -9.91 -12.21
CA TRP A 92 0.24 -8.51 -11.82
C TRP A 92 -1.15 -7.96 -12.11
N LEU A 93 -1.69 -7.22 -11.17
CA LEU A 93 -3.06 -6.72 -11.20
C LEU A 93 -3.04 -5.20 -11.07
N LEU A 94 -3.66 -4.52 -12.03
CA LEU A 94 -4.09 -3.14 -11.89
C LEU A 94 -5.60 -3.12 -11.66
N SER A 95 -6.04 -2.64 -10.50
CA SER A 95 -7.45 -2.46 -10.16
C SER A 95 -7.71 -1.03 -9.70
N THR A 96 -8.98 -0.63 -9.59
CA THR A 96 -9.33 0.70 -9.08
C THR A 96 -10.42 0.65 -8.03
N SER A 97 -10.57 1.71 -7.24
CA SER A 97 -11.74 1.89 -6.36
C SER A 97 -12.23 3.34 -6.43
N ILE A 98 -13.53 3.55 -6.24
CA ILE A 98 -14.13 4.87 -6.17
C ILE A 98 -13.89 5.50 -4.79
N ILE A 99 -13.35 6.72 -4.76
CA ILE A 99 -13.09 7.48 -3.53
C ILE A 99 -14.38 7.89 -2.83
N GLU A 100 -15.40 8.26 -3.59
CA GLU A 100 -16.66 8.76 -3.06
C GLU A 100 -17.48 7.71 -2.30
N LEU A 101 -17.14 6.42 -2.43
CA LEU A 101 -17.73 5.35 -1.63
C LEU A 101 -17.17 5.34 -0.20
N PRO A 102 -17.98 5.08 0.84
CA PRO A 102 -17.49 4.90 2.21
C PRO A 102 -16.46 3.75 2.27
N PRO A 103 -15.46 3.80 3.17
CA PRO A 103 -14.43 2.75 3.27
C PRO A 103 -14.98 1.32 3.31
N GLY A 104 -16.03 1.09 4.12
CA GLY A 104 -16.66 -0.22 4.25
C GLY A 104 -17.21 -0.78 2.93
N LEU A 105 -17.68 0.10 2.03
CA LEU A 105 -18.21 -0.27 0.71
C LEU A 105 -17.13 -0.25 -0.38
N ARG A 106 -16.22 0.74 -0.35
CA ARG A 106 -15.16 0.95 -1.33
C ARG A 106 -14.32 -0.30 -1.59
N TYR A 107 -13.99 -1.04 -0.55
CA TYR A 107 -13.12 -2.22 -0.62
C TYR A 107 -13.86 -3.54 -0.83
N HIS A 108 -15.18 -3.53 -1.06
CA HIS A 108 -15.86 -4.73 -1.49
C HIS A 108 -15.40 -5.15 -2.88
N ARG A 109 -15.30 -6.46 -3.14
CA ARG A 109 -14.81 -7.01 -4.41
C ARG A 109 -15.53 -6.45 -5.65
N HIS A 110 -16.84 -6.23 -5.55
CA HIS A 110 -17.64 -5.66 -6.65
C HIS A 110 -17.38 -4.15 -6.87
N ASN A 111 -16.84 -3.46 -5.86
CA ASN A 111 -16.47 -2.04 -5.89
C ASN A 111 -14.99 -1.79 -6.22
N MET A 112 -14.24 -2.86 -6.47
CA MET A 112 -12.82 -2.83 -6.86
C MET A 112 -12.62 -3.41 -8.27
N PRO A 113 -13.10 -2.73 -9.33
CA PRO A 113 -12.98 -3.21 -10.70
C PRO A 113 -11.52 -3.45 -11.10
N ILE A 114 -11.30 -4.53 -11.85
CA ILE A 114 -10.00 -4.85 -12.44
C ILE A 114 -9.87 -4.08 -13.75
N VAL A 115 -8.78 -3.33 -13.91
CA VAL A 115 -8.46 -2.60 -15.14
C VAL A 115 -7.58 -3.45 -16.06
N SER A 116 -6.60 -4.16 -15.50
CA SER A 116 -5.68 -4.96 -16.28
C SER A 116 -5.04 -6.07 -15.46
N ILE A 117 -4.74 -7.19 -16.13
CA ILE A 117 -4.01 -8.32 -15.57
C ILE A 117 -2.84 -8.61 -16.51
N TRP A 118 -1.69 -8.90 -15.95
CA TRP A 118 -0.55 -9.49 -16.65
C TRP A 118 -0.18 -10.80 -15.99
N ILE A 119 0.04 -11.86 -16.77
CA ILE A 119 0.55 -13.13 -16.25
C ILE A 119 1.80 -13.48 -17.04
N GLY A 120 2.90 -13.73 -16.33
CA GLY A 120 4.18 -14.01 -16.94
C GLY A 120 5.19 -14.58 -15.96
N HIS A 121 6.27 -15.12 -16.49
CA HIS A 121 7.39 -15.59 -15.64
C HIS A 121 8.31 -14.46 -15.20
N ASN A 122 8.22 -13.32 -15.88
CA ASN A 122 8.99 -12.12 -15.61
C ASN A 122 8.08 -10.98 -15.14
N ASP A 123 8.68 -9.98 -14.53
CA ASP A 123 7.99 -8.72 -14.22
C ASP A 123 7.57 -8.04 -15.54
N PRO A 124 6.38 -7.43 -15.63
CA PRO A 124 5.87 -6.89 -16.89
C PRO A 124 6.70 -5.71 -17.36
N ASN A 125 6.89 -5.63 -18.68
CA ASN A 125 7.21 -4.34 -19.30
C ASN A 125 5.97 -3.44 -19.18
N VAL A 126 6.03 -2.42 -18.32
CA VAL A 126 4.88 -1.56 -18.01
C VAL A 126 4.29 -0.89 -19.25
N ARG A 127 5.14 -0.46 -20.20
CA ARG A 127 4.67 0.16 -21.44
C ARG A 127 3.87 -0.83 -22.30
N MET A 128 4.32 -2.08 -22.40
CA MET A 128 3.60 -3.13 -23.12
C MET A 128 2.31 -3.51 -22.40
N TRP A 129 2.36 -3.68 -21.09
CA TRP A 129 1.22 -4.10 -20.29
C TRP A 129 0.12 -3.02 -20.24
N LEU A 130 0.49 -1.81 -19.81
CA LEU A 130 -0.45 -0.75 -19.48
C LEU A 130 -0.64 0.28 -20.58
N GLY A 131 0.17 0.31 -21.64
CA GLY A 131 0.12 1.36 -22.67
C GLY A 131 -1.26 1.57 -23.30
N ASN A 132 -1.94 0.50 -23.71
CA ASN A 132 -3.31 0.61 -24.25
C ASN A 132 -4.35 0.94 -23.17
N ARG A 133 -4.14 0.45 -21.94
CA ARG A 133 -5.06 0.72 -20.83
C ARG A 133 -4.96 2.16 -20.37
N PHE A 134 -3.77 2.74 -20.32
CA PHE A 134 -3.57 4.15 -20.03
C PHE A 134 -4.24 5.05 -21.07
N ARG A 135 -4.19 4.72 -22.36
CA ARG A 135 -4.98 5.45 -23.38
C ARG A 135 -6.49 5.38 -23.11
N MET A 136 -6.99 4.21 -22.71
CA MET A 136 -8.40 4.05 -22.32
C MET A 136 -8.74 4.91 -21.10
N LEU A 137 -7.93 4.88 -20.03
CA LEU A 137 -8.13 5.72 -18.84
C LEU A 137 -8.11 7.22 -19.21
N LEU A 138 -7.16 7.64 -20.06
CA LEU A 138 -7.08 9.01 -20.58
C LEU A 138 -8.32 9.42 -21.38
N ASN A 139 -8.89 8.51 -22.18
CA ASN A 139 -10.13 8.78 -22.91
C ASN A 139 -11.32 8.93 -21.95
N LEU A 140 -11.40 8.09 -20.91
CA LEU A 140 -12.42 8.20 -19.86
C LEU A 140 -12.32 9.53 -19.11
N LYS A 141 -11.11 10.06 -18.85
CA LYS A 141 -10.94 11.40 -18.24
C LYS A 141 -11.50 12.54 -19.09
N LYS A 142 -11.53 12.37 -20.42
CA LYS A 142 -11.97 13.39 -21.38
C LYS A 142 -13.47 13.34 -21.66
N GLN A 143 -14.13 12.25 -21.27
CA GLN A 143 -15.54 12.01 -21.54
C GLN A 143 -16.37 12.18 -20.28
N GLN A 144 -17.62 12.58 -20.46
CA GLN A 144 -18.62 12.49 -19.39
C GLN A 144 -19.23 11.09 -19.41
N VAL A 145 -19.29 10.47 -18.23
CA VAL A 145 -19.91 9.17 -18.04
C VAL A 145 -21.32 9.38 -17.51
N TYR A 146 -22.31 8.93 -18.28
CA TYR A 146 -23.72 9.06 -17.94
C TYR A 146 -24.18 7.82 -17.18
N VAL A 147 -24.70 8.00 -15.97
CA VAL A 147 -25.39 6.94 -15.22
C VAL A 147 -26.84 6.82 -15.71
N ASN A 148 -27.44 7.97 -16.03
CA ASN A 148 -28.75 8.12 -16.63
C ASN A 148 -28.79 9.45 -17.42
N PRO A 149 -29.86 9.76 -18.18
CA PRO A 149 -29.92 10.98 -18.99
C PRO A 149 -29.76 12.30 -18.21
N SER A 150 -30.03 12.30 -16.90
CA SER A 150 -29.97 13.48 -16.03
C SER A 150 -28.71 13.56 -15.16
N THR A 151 -27.92 12.49 -15.09
CA THR A 151 -26.77 12.39 -14.18
C THR A 151 -25.54 11.92 -14.94
N SER A 152 -24.57 12.83 -15.08
CA SER A 152 -23.26 12.53 -15.64
C SER A 152 -22.14 12.87 -14.65
N PHE A 153 -21.01 12.18 -14.79
CA PHE A 153 -19.80 12.36 -14.00
C PHE A 153 -18.58 12.55 -14.90
N ASN A 154 -17.64 13.36 -14.44
CA ASN A 154 -16.31 13.48 -15.00
C ASN A 154 -15.36 12.60 -14.19
N ILE A 155 -14.61 11.75 -14.89
CA ILE A 155 -13.68 10.83 -14.25
C ILE A 155 -12.35 11.52 -13.94
N LYS A 156 -11.86 11.32 -12.72
CA LYS A 156 -10.51 11.71 -12.29
C LYS A 156 -9.78 10.53 -11.64
N TYR A 157 -8.46 10.55 -11.71
CA TYR A 157 -7.61 9.57 -11.03
C TYR A 157 -6.78 10.28 -9.97
N TYR A 158 -6.99 9.90 -8.74
CA TYR A 158 -6.45 10.61 -7.58
C TYR A 158 -5.03 10.17 -7.24
N GLY A 159 -4.83 8.86 -7.08
CA GLY A 159 -3.54 8.36 -6.60
C GLY A 159 -3.33 6.90 -6.93
N VAL A 160 -2.11 6.43 -6.62
CA VAL A 160 -1.67 5.05 -6.79
C VAL A 160 -1.25 4.48 -5.45
N ILE A 161 -1.62 3.23 -5.20
CA ILE A 161 -1.22 2.45 -4.03
C ILE A 161 -0.74 1.08 -4.47
N GLY A 162 0.26 0.56 -3.78
CA GLY A 162 0.81 -0.76 -4.01
C GLY A 162 1.94 -1.06 -3.06
N ASP A 163 2.40 -2.31 -3.08
CA ASP A 163 3.62 -2.68 -2.37
C ASP A 163 4.86 -2.04 -3.05
N CYS A 164 5.99 -2.02 -2.36
CA CYS A 164 7.18 -1.34 -2.89
C CYS A 164 7.65 -1.90 -4.26
N PRO A 165 7.64 -3.23 -4.51
CA PRO A 165 7.87 -3.80 -5.84
C PRO A 165 6.91 -3.28 -6.92
N ALA A 166 5.61 -3.23 -6.65
CA ALA A 166 4.61 -2.71 -7.58
C ALA A 166 4.82 -1.22 -7.86
N LEU A 167 4.99 -0.40 -6.82
CA LEU A 167 5.24 1.04 -6.98
C LEU A 167 6.53 1.31 -7.75
N LYS A 168 7.62 0.59 -7.43
CA LYS A 168 8.89 0.65 -8.19
C LYS A 168 8.63 0.44 -9.68
N LEU A 169 7.86 -0.58 -10.01
CA LEU A 169 7.60 -1.00 -11.38
C LEU A 169 6.88 0.09 -12.18
N ILE A 170 5.78 0.63 -11.64
CA ILE A 170 4.94 1.60 -12.35
C ILE A 170 5.48 3.02 -12.35
N LEU A 171 6.23 3.40 -11.30
CA LEU A 171 6.89 4.70 -11.20
C LEU A 171 8.22 4.74 -11.96
N ASP A 172 8.75 3.59 -12.38
CA ASP A 172 10.11 3.44 -12.92
C ASP A 172 11.19 3.93 -11.93
N PHE A 173 11.01 3.60 -10.66
CA PHE A 173 11.88 4.05 -9.58
C PHE A 173 12.99 3.05 -9.26
N ILE A 174 14.02 3.56 -8.59
CA ILE A 174 15.03 2.72 -7.97
C ILE A 174 14.33 1.84 -6.92
N GLY A 175 14.58 0.53 -6.95
CA GLY A 175 13.95 -0.40 -6.01
C GLY A 175 14.29 -0.10 -4.56
N HIS A 176 13.54 -0.67 -3.62
CA HIS A 176 13.59 -0.52 -2.13
C HIS A 176 14.96 -0.77 -1.44
N THR A 177 15.97 -0.93 -2.25
CA THR A 177 17.30 -1.41 -1.93
C THR A 177 18.33 -0.46 -2.60
N GLY A 178 17.97 0.49 -3.45
CA GLY A 178 18.96 1.43 -3.99
C GLY A 178 19.19 2.65 -3.11
N TYR A 179 20.28 3.39 -3.37
CA TYR A 179 20.68 4.56 -2.57
C TYR A 179 19.58 5.63 -2.44
N TYR A 180 18.76 5.82 -3.49
CA TYR A 180 17.73 6.84 -3.52
C TYR A 180 16.35 6.22 -3.81
N CYS A 181 15.91 5.28 -2.97
CA CYS A 181 14.68 4.51 -3.24
C CYS A 181 13.39 5.09 -2.68
N CYS A 182 13.46 6.16 -1.86
CA CYS A 182 12.26 6.78 -1.33
C CYS A 182 11.40 7.37 -2.45
N PHE A 183 10.10 7.09 -2.44
CA PHE A 183 9.17 7.61 -3.44
C PHE A 183 8.90 9.12 -3.32
N PHE A 184 9.19 9.69 -2.16
CA PHE A 184 8.79 11.04 -1.79
C PHE A 184 9.97 12.03 -1.73
N CYS A 185 11.18 11.55 -1.39
CA CYS A 185 12.34 12.43 -1.18
C CYS A 185 13.67 11.81 -1.65
N PHE A 186 14.71 12.64 -1.69
CA PHE A 186 16.07 12.31 -2.11
C PHE A 186 17.01 11.87 -0.97
N THR A 187 16.49 11.49 0.21
CA THR A 187 17.36 10.95 1.28
C THR A 187 18.18 9.76 0.78
N GLN A 188 19.50 9.88 0.93
CA GLN A 188 20.45 8.87 0.48
C GLN A 188 20.61 7.79 1.57
N GLY A 189 20.38 6.54 1.20
CA GLY A 189 20.72 5.41 2.05
C GLY A 189 22.22 5.09 1.99
N TYR A 190 22.75 4.42 3.00
CA TYR A 190 24.13 3.94 3.04
C TYR A 190 24.19 2.42 3.27
N ASN A 191 25.28 1.81 2.84
CA ASN A 191 25.55 0.40 3.10
C ASN A 191 26.21 0.22 4.47
N ILE A 192 25.78 -0.80 5.19
CA ILE A 192 26.51 -1.26 6.38
C ILE A 192 27.62 -2.21 5.91
N PRO A 193 28.90 -1.98 6.27
CA PRO A 193 29.98 -2.90 5.95
C PRO A 193 29.64 -4.35 6.35
N GLY A 194 29.89 -5.30 5.44
CA GLY A 194 29.60 -6.71 5.68
C GLY A 194 28.11 -7.11 5.58
N ARG A 195 27.18 -6.19 5.26
CA ARG A 195 25.77 -6.52 5.04
C ARG A 195 25.23 -5.95 3.73
N ASN A 196 24.41 -6.75 3.04
CA ASN A 196 23.71 -6.31 1.82
C ASN A 196 22.43 -5.48 2.10
N LYS A 197 22.26 -4.94 3.31
CA LYS A 197 21.09 -4.14 3.69
C LYS A 197 21.45 -2.65 3.72
N ARG A 198 20.59 -1.82 3.13
CA ARG A 198 20.73 -0.36 3.10
C ARG A 198 20.02 0.25 4.31
N GLN A 199 20.60 1.28 4.89
CA GLN A 199 20.02 2.06 5.98
C GLN A 199 19.78 3.50 5.51
N TYR A 200 18.74 4.15 6.00
CA TYR A 200 18.35 5.51 5.63
C TYR A 200 18.36 6.38 6.88
N PRO A 201 19.29 7.35 7.00
CA PRO A 201 19.36 8.23 8.14
C PRO A 201 18.04 9.00 8.31
N TYR A 202 17.72 9.37 9.54
CA TYR A 202 16.68 10.37 9.76
C TYR A 202 17.24 11.73 9.34
N GLU A 203 16.55 12.40 8.41
CA GLU A 203 16.91 13.72 7.88
C GLU A 203 15.66 14.61 7.92
N LYS A 204 15.80 15.84 8.45
CA LYS A 204 14.84 16.94 8.24
C LYS A 204 15.61 18.27 8.10
N PRO A 205 15.17 19.20 7.23
CA PRO A 205 14.04 19.06 6.31
C PRO A 205 14.30 18.02 5.20
N LEU A 206 13.24 17.37 4.72
CA LEU A 206 13.32 16.39 3.64
C LEU A 206 13.39 17.12 2.29
N ASN A 207 14.34 16.73 1.43
CA ASN A 207 14.39 17.22 0.06
C ASN A 207 13.43 16.40 -0.81
N LEU A 208 12.22 16.92 -1.02
CA LEU A 208 11.15 16.24 -1.76
C LEU A 208 11.51 16.06 -3.24
N ARG A 209 10.97 15.02 -3.85
CA ARG A 209 11.16 14.74 -5.27
C ARG A 209 10.21 15.54 -6.13
N ASP A 210 10.71 15.98 -7.27
CA ASP A 210 9.91 16.05 -8.48
C ASP A 210 9.96 14.68 -9.17
N SER A 211 8.86 14.18 -9.70
CA SER A 211 8.81 12.80 -10.18
C SER A 211 8.02 12.68 -11.46
N LYS A 212 8.76 12.69 -12.57
CA LYS A 212 8.19 12.51 -13.91
C LYS A 212 8.07 11.04 -14.26
N THR A 213 6.84 10.53 -14.22
CA THR A 213 6.54 9.14 -14.55
C THR A 213 5.38 9.07 -15.53
N ILE A 214 5.16 7.90 -16.13
CA ILE A 214 4.01 7.66 -17.01
C ILE A 214 2.67 7.91 -16.28
N LEU A 215 2.65 7.84 -14.95
CA LEU A 215 1.47 8.13 -14.16
C LEU A 215 1.11 9.62 -14.11
N GLU A 216 2.03 10.56 -14.39
CA GLU A 216 1.69 11.99 -14.46
C GLU A 216 0.64 12.29 -15.53
N LEU A 217 0.57 11.48 -16.58
CA LEU A 217 -0.46 11.63 -17.62
C LEU A 217 -1.84 11.25 -17.09
N ILE A 218 -1.91 10.33 -16.13
CA ILE A 218 -3.14 9.69 -15.67
C ILE A 218 -3.63 10.35 -14.39
N LEU A 219 -2.75 10.59 -13.42
CA LEU A 219 -3.09 11.15 -12.13
C LEU A 219 -3.42 12.65 -12.28
N ASP A 220 -4.50 13.08 -11.64
CA ASP A 220 -4.91 14.47 -11.59
C ASP A 220 -4.31 15.21 -10.38
N ALA A 221 -3.78 14.47 -9.39
CA ALA A 221 -2.99 15.00 -8.29
C ALA A 221 -1.48 14.81 -8.55
N PRO A 222 -0.64 15.80 -8.16
CA PRO A 222 0.77 15.82 -8.50
C PRO A 222 1.55 14.71 -7.80
N LEU A 223 2.58 14.18 -8.46
CA LEU A 223 3.57 13.33 -7.80
C LEU A 223 4.53 14.22 -6.97
N PRO A 224 5.02 13.73 -5.81
CA PRO A 224 4.79 12.41 -5.23
C PRO A 224 3.54 12.34 -4.31
N THR A 225 2.78 13.42 -4.16
CA THR A 225 1.63 13.48 -3.22
C THR A 225 0.52 12.48 -3.52
N SER A 226 0.42 12.05 -4.78
CA SER A 226 -0.53 11.04 -5.26
C SER A 226 -0.05 9.59 -5.08
N ILE A 227 1.12 9.36 -4.48
CA ILE A 227 1.60 8.04 -4.07
C ILE A 227 1.10 7.78 -2.65
N LEU A 228 0.13 6.88 -2.51
CA LEU A 228 -0.46 6.54 -1.21
C LEU A 228 0.34 5.42 -0.53
N ILE A 229 0.64 5.60 0.75
CA ILE A 229 1.41 4.61 1.49
C ILE A 229 0.52 3.46 1.95
N ASP A 230 0.83 2.25 1.51
CA ASP A 230 0.17 1.03 1.98
C ASP A 230 0.62 0.70 3.42
N TYR A 231 -0.20 1.12 4.39
CA TYR A 231 0.00 0.82 5.80
C TYR A 231 0.16 -0.67 6.10
N GLN A 232 -0.59 -1.55 5.41
CA GLN A 232 -0.52 -2.98 5.66
C GLN A 232 0.85 -3.54 5.27
N HIS A 233 1.36 -3.14 4.10
CA HIS A 233 2.66 -3.60 3.64
C HIS A 233 3.80 -2.89 4.33
N VAL A 234 3.75 -1.56 4.49
CA VAL A 234 4.84 -0.77 5.08
C VAL A 234 4.92 -0.93 6.59
N THR A 235 3.83 -0.63 7.29
CA THR A 235 3.86 -0.63 8.76
C THR A 235 3.77 -2.03 9.33
N LEU A 236 2.78 -2.81 8.91
CA LEU A 236 2.48 -4.08 9.56
C LEU A 236 3.41 -5.21 9.08
N LEU A 237 3.28 -5.60 7.81
CA LEU A 237 3.96 -6.77 7.25
C LEU A 237 5.47 -6.60 7.09
N ARG A 238 5.98 -5.37 7.11
CA ARG A 238 7.41 -5.09 7.01
C ARG A 238 7.94 -4.58 8.36
N HIS A 239 7.79 -3.28 8.65
CA HIS A 239 8.51 -2.68 9.76
C HIS A 239 8.18 -3.33 11.12
N PHE A 240 6.89 -3.43 11.47
CA PHE A 240 6.49 -3.97 12.75
C PHE A 240 6.80 -5.46 12.89
N ARG A 241 6.47 -6.27 11.87
CA ARG A 241 6.82 -7.70 11.86
C ARG A 241 8.31 -7.93 12.02
N ASP A 242 9.14 -7.20 11.26
CA ASP A 242 10.59 -7.36 11.30
C ASP A 242 11.16 -6.90 12.66
N THR A 243 10.60 -5.86 13.27
CA THR A 243 10.95 -5.40 14.62
C THR A 243 10.62 -6.45 15.68
N VAL A 244 9.40 -7.00 15.67
CA VAL A 244 9.01 -8.08 16.60
C VAL A 244 9.84 -9.34 16.39
N THR A 245 10.18 -9.65 15.14
CA THR A 245 11.05 -10.79 14.81
C THR A 245 12.45 -10.58 15.39
N GLN A 246 13.03 -9.39 15.24
CA GLN A 246 14.31 -9.05 15.86
C GLN A 246 14.24 -9.17 17.39
N ILE A 247 13.21 -8.61 18.02
CA ILE A 247 12.99 -8.74 19.47
C ILE A 247 12.98 -10.22 19.88
N SER A 248 12.24 -11.07 19.15
CA SER A 248 12.16 -12.51 19.44
C SER A 248 13.52 -13.22 19.36
N THR A 249 14.41 -12.79 18.45
CA THR A 249 15.76 -13.36 18.35
C THR A 249 16.64 -13.05 19.57
N LEU A 250 16.33 -11.99 20.32
CA LEU A 250 17.05 -11.61 21.54
C LEU A 250 16.56 -12.40 22.77
N LEU A 251 15.41 -13.07 22.68
CA LEU A 251 14.84 -13.84 23.79
C LEU A 251 15.46 -15.23 23.88
N ILE A 252 15.70 -15.69 25.11
CA ILE A 252 16.06 -17.08 25.39
C ILE A 252 14.92 -18.04 24.99
N PRO A 253 15.21 -19.30 24.64
CA PRO A 253 14.20 -20.23 24.12
C PRO A 253 12.96 -20.43 25.03
N ALA A 254 13.16 -20.49 26.35
CA ALA A 254 12.06 -20.63 27.30
C ALA A 254 11.10 -19.44 27.26
N LEU A 255 11.65 -18.22 27.27
CA LEU A 255 10.88 -16.99 27.20
C LEU A 255 10.19 -16.84 25.84
N ARG A 256 10.84 -17.25 24.75
CA ARG A 256 10.22 -17.25 23.41
C ARG A 256 8.97 -18.15 23.37
N LYS A 257 9.05 -19.37 23.93
CA LYS A 257 7.89 -20.27 24.02
C LYS A 257 6.77 -19.68 24.88
N GLN A 258 7.13 -19.02 25.98
CA GLN A 258 6.15 -18.33 26.84
C GLN A 258 5.44 -17.22 26.07
N VAL A 259 6.18 -16.32 25.40
CA VAL A 259 5.60 -15.24 24.58
C VAL A 259 4.69 -15.80 23.50
N ASP A 260 5.12 -16.88 22.83
CA ASP A 260 4.33 -17.52 21.78
C ASP A 260 2.98 -18.05 22.30
N TYR A 261 3.00 -18.72 23.46
CA TYR A 261 1.81 -19.20 24.15
C TYR A 261 0.88 -18.05 24.58
N GLU A 262 1.44 -17.00 25.18
CA GLU A 262 0.67 -15.84 25.63
C GLU A 262 0.03 -15.08 24.46
N LEU A 263 0.71 -14.96 23.33
CA LEU A 263 0.14 -14.36 22.12
C LEU A 263 -1.04 -15.17 21.58
N LYS A 264 -0.92 -16.51 21.55
CA LYS A 264 -1.98 -17.42 21.09
C LYS A 264 -3.21 -17.41 22.00
N THR A 265 -3.02 -17.17 23.30
CA THR A 265 -4.07 -17.21 24.32
C THR A 265 -4.60 -15.83 24.72
N GLN A 266 -3.96 -14.75 24.26
CA GLN A 266 -4.37 -13.40 24.61
C GLN A 266 -5.83 -13.14 24.24
N PRO A 267 -6.65 -12.59 25.17
CA PRO A 267 -7.97 -12.11 24.84
C PRO A 267 -7.85 -10.87 23.96
N PHE A 268 -8.59 -10.88 22.86
CA PHE A 268 -8.78 -9.73 21.98
C PHE A 268 -10.25 -9.29 22.07
N PRO A 269 -10.53 -7.98 21.97
CA PRO A 269 -11.90 -7.48 21.83
C PRO A 269 -12.73 -8.28 20.82
N HIS A 270 -14.02 -8.49 21.14
CA HIS A 270 -14.92 -9.39 20.41
C HIS A 270 -15.07 -9.10 18.91
N PHE A 271 -14.78 -7.86 18.47
CA PHE A 271 -14.81 -7.48 17.06
C PHE A 271 -13.60 -7.98 16.25
N PHE A 272 -12.58 -8.54 16.91
CA PHE A 272 -11.46 -9.19 16.24
C PHE A 272 -11.83 -10.63 15.86
N LYS A 273 -12.09 -10.84 14.56
CA LYS A 273 -12.57 -12.13 14.02
C LYS A 273 -11.52 -13.25 13.97
N ARG A 274 -10.24 -12.97 14.30
CA ARG A 274 -9.14 -13.94 14.19
C ARG A 274 -8.36 -14.03 15.49
N LYS A 275 -8.07 -15.27 15.89
CA LYS A 275 -7.09 -15.56 16.94
C LYS A 275 -5.70 -15.16 16.47
N MET A 276 -4.88 -14.70 17.40
CA MET A 276 -3.49 -14.40 17.12
C MET A 276 -2.69 -15.68 16.96
N ARG A 277 -1.73 -15.61 16.04
CA ARG A 277 -0.69 -16.62 15.89
C ARG A 277 0.51 -16.27 16.75
N GLY A 278 1.30 -17.31 17.05
CA GLY A 278 2.58 -17.17 17.70
C GLY A 278 3.62 -16.52 16.79
N ILE A 279 4.77 -16.14 17.35
CA ILE A 279 5.90 -15.57 16.62
C ILE A 279 6.49 -16.58 15.64
N GLU A 280 6.46 -17.87 15.97
CA GLU A 280 6.96 -18.95 15.10
C GLU A 280 6.20 -19.01 13.75
N ASP A 281 4.95 -18.57 13.74
CA ASP A 281 4.07 -18.58 12.57
C ASP A 281 4.05 -17.23 11.82
N PHE A 282 4.98 -16.30 12.13
CA PHE A 282 5.00 -14.97 11.49
C PHE A 282 5.22 -15.00 9.98
N SER A 283 5.75 -16.08 9.42
CA SER A 283 5.79 -16.28 7.97
C SER A 283 4.40 -16.37 7.33
N TYR A 284 3.37 -16.72 8.12
CA TYR A 284 1.99 -16.90 7.66
C TYR A 284 1.01 -15.90 8.30
N ILE A 285 1.50 -14.98 9.12
CA ILE A 285 0.66 -13.98 9.78
C ILE A 285 0.11 -12.99 8.74
N LYS A 286 -1.18 -12.64 8.85
CA LYS A 286 -1.77 -11.63 7.96
C LYS A 286 -1.65 -10.25 8.59
N ALA A 287 -1.68 -9.21 7.75
CA ALA A 287 -1.64 -7.82 8.22
C ALA A 287 -2.70 -7.54 9.30
N THR A 288 -3.92 -8.06 9.14
CA THR A 288 -5.00 -7.90 10.13
C THR A 288 -4.68 -8.47 11.51
N GLU A 289 -3.90 -9.55 11.60
CA GLU A 289 -3.43 -10.10 12.88
C GLU A 289 -2.32 -9.21 13.47
N LEU A 290 -1.36 -8.79 12.65
CA LEU A 290 -0.30 -7.86 13.08
C LEU A 290 -0.86 -6.51 13.56
N ARG A 291 -1.95 -6.02 12.97
CA ARG A 291 -2.64 -4.81 13.42
C ARG A 291 -3.17 -4.98 14.85
N ASN A 292 -3.78 -6.12 15.15
CA ASN A 292 -4.32 -6.40 16.49
C ASN A 292 -3.17 -6.49 17.51
N LEU A 293 -2.06 -7.12 17.12
CA LEU A 293 -0.86 -7.16 17.93
C LEU A 293 -0.32 -5.75 18.17
N LEU A 294 -0.10 -4.95 17.12
CA LEU A 294 0.43 -3.59 17.23
C LEU A 294 -0.41 -2.72 18.19
N LEU A 295 -1.73 -2.71 18.00
CA LEU A 295 -2.62 -1.77 18.70
C LEU A 295 -3.06 -2.24 20.09
N CYS A 296 -3.11 -3.55 20.34
CA CYS A 296 -3.71 -4.09 21.56
C CYS A 296 -2.88 -5.19 22.24
N GLY A 297 -1.96 -5.86 21.52
CA GLY A 297 -1.22 -7.00 22.06
C GLY A 297 0.21 -6.71 22.46
N PHE A 298 0.89 -5.80 21.78
CA PHE A 298 2.33 -5.65 21.91
C PHE A 298 2.72 -5.12 23.28
N LEU A 299 2.20 -3.95 23.68
CA LEU A 299 2.58 -3.36 24.98
C LEU A 299 2.20 -4.27 26.16
N PRO A 300 0.98 -4.81 26.29
CA PRO A 300 0.64 -5.65 27.45
C PRO A 300 1.48 -6.93 27.57
N ARG A 301 2.04 -7.44 26.46
CA ARG A 301 2.80 -8.70 26.45
C ARG A 301 4.29 -8.53 26.51
N PHE A 302 4.81 -7.48 25.90
CA PHE A 302 6.26 -7.25 25.85
C PHE A 302 6.75 -6.31 26.96
N TYR A 303 5.85 -5.79 27.80
CA TYR A 303 6.17 -4.92 28.93
C TYR A 303 6.69 -5.69 30.17
N TYR A 304 7.62 -5.04 30.90
CA TYR A 304 8.15 -5.38 32.24
C TYR A 304 8.95 -6.70 32.39
N SER A 305 8.64 -7.76 31.66
CA SER A 305 9.32 -9.07 31.80
C SER A 305 10.20 -9.48 30.62
N ILE A 306 10.07 -8.82 29.46
CA ILE A 306 10.66 -9.26 28.18
C ILE A 306 11.57 -8.19 27.56
N LEU A 307 11.20 -6.91 27.64
CA LEU A 307 11.97 -5.81 27.06
C LEU A 307 12.36 -4.78 28.12
N GLU A 308 13.54 -4.18 27.93
CA GLU A 308 13.98 -3.00 28.65
C GLU A 308 13.00 -1.84 28.44
N ILE A 309 12.85 -1.01 29.49
CA ILE A 309 11.87 0.08 29.51
C ILE A 309 12.05 1.05 28.34
N ASP A 310 13.29 1.32 27.93
CA ASP A 310 13.58 2.22 26.82
C ASP A 310 13.05 1.68 25.49
N ARG A 311 13.24 0.38 25.20
CA ARG A 311 12.70 -0.25 23.99
C ARG A 311 11.18 -0.23 23.99
N VAL A 312 10.55 -0.46 25.14
CA VAL A 312 9.09 -0.39 25.25
C VAL A 312 8.60 1.04 25.03
N ALA A 313 9.26 2.04 25.61
CA ALA A 313 8.93 3.45 25.42
C ALA A 313 8.99 3.84 23.94
N ARG A 314 10.05 3.43 23.20
CA ARG A 314 10.16 3.68 21.76
C ARG A 314 9.05 3.00 20.95
N MET A 315 8.71 1.76 21.28
CA MET A 315 7.58 1.09 20.63
C MET A 315 6.24 1.77 20.94
N ALA A 316 6.07 2.31 22.15
CA ALA A 316 4.89 3.08 22.50
C ALA A 316 4.78 4.37 21.66
N LEU A 317 5.89 5.10 21.45
CA LEU A 317 5.91 6.26 20.54
C LEU A 317 5.46 5.87 19.13
N PHE A 318 6.00 4.78 18.59
CA PHE A 318 5.62 4.27 17.28
C PHE A 318 4.13 3.89 17.21
N ILE A 319 3.64 3.09 18.16
CA ILE A 319 2.23 2.65 18.21
C ILE A 319 1.28 3.84 18.31
N CYS A 320 1.60 4.82 19.16
CA CYS A 320 0.80 6.03 19.32
C CYS A 320 0.81 6.88 18.05
N GLY A 321 1.97 7.13 17.44
CA GLY A 321 2.07 7.88 16.20
C GLY A 321 1.30 7.24 15.05
N ILE A 322 1.45 5.92 14.87
CA ILE A 322 0.70 5.15 13.88
C ILE A 322 -0.81 5.21 14.15
N ARG A 323 -1.23 5.05 15.40
CA ARG A 323 -2.65 5.13 15.77
C ARG A 323 -3.24 6.49 15.44
N LEU A 324 -2.52 7.59 15.69
CA LEU A 324 -2.99 8.93 15.37
C LEU A 324 -3.20 9.14 13.87
N ILE A 325 -2.25 8.71 13.03
CA ILE A 325 -2.33 8.83 11.56
C ILE A 325 -3.44 7.96 10.96
N HIS A 326 -3.78 6.83 11.60
CA HIS A 326 -4.82 5.91 11.10
C HIS A 326 -6.11 5.95 11.92
N SER A 327 -6.34 7.02 12.66
CA SER A 327 -7.59 7.22 13.42
C SER A 327 -8.28 8.49 12.97
N HIS A 328 -9.55 8.63 13.33
CA HIS A 328 -10.23 9.91 13.25
C HIS A 328 -9.39 10.98 13.99
N PRO A 329 -9.24 12.20 13.44
CA PRO A 329 -8.38 13.24 14.01
C PRO A 329 -8.72 13.52 15.47
N THR A 330 -8.02 12.85 16.37
CA THR A 330 -8.34 12.82 17.81
C THR A 330 -8.04 14.17 18.44
N PHE A 331 -7.06 14.89 17.89
CA PHE A 331 -6.64 16.23 18.31
C PHE A 331 -6.91 17.28 17.23
N ALA A 332 -7.94 17.06 16.40
CA ALA A 332 -8.29 17.94 15.27
C ALA A 332 -7.05 18.25 14.41
N GLN A 333 -6.79 19.53 14.12
CA GLN A 333 -5.67 20.03 13.30
C GLN A 333 -4.28 19.73 13.89
N ARG A 334 -4.18 19.34 15.17
CA ARG A 334 -2.89 19.00 15.80
C ARG A 334 -2.53 17.52 15.66
N THR A 335 -3.42 16.70 15.13
CA THR A 335 -3.24 15.24 15.09
C THR A 335 -1.99 14.84 14.33
N SER A 336 -1.79 15.38 13.12
CA SER A 336 -0.62 15.09 12.29
C SER A 336 0.68 15.60 12.92
N ALA A 337 0.68 16.82 13.47
CA ALA A 337 1.84 17.39 14.14
C ALA A 337 2.29 16.55 15.36
N ILE A 338 1.35 16.11 16.20
CA ILE A 338 1.68 15.24 17.34
C ILE A 338 2.19 13.89 16.85
N ALA A 339 1.55 13.30 15.83
CA ALA A 339 1.99 12.04 15.27
C ALA A 339 3.40 12.15 14.65
N ASP A 340 3.70 13.25 13.96
CA ASP A 340 5.01 13.54 13.39
C ASP A 340 6.09 13.59 14.48
N GLU A 341 5.81 14.25 15.61
CA GLU A 341 6.73 14.32 16.73
C GLU A 341 7.05 12.94 17.32
N LEU A 342 6.02 12.11 17.50
CA LEU A 342 6.15 10.74 18.01
C LEU A 342 6.95 9.84 17.06
N LEU A 343 6.60 9.85 15.77
CA LEU A 343 7.26 9.04 14.74
C LEU A 343 8.68 9.52 14.47
N THR A 344 8.91 10.84 14.47
CA THR A 344 10.24 11.45 14.36
C THR A 344 11.14 11.02 15.52
N THR A 345 10.63 11.07 16.75
CA THR A 345 11.39 10.66 17.93
C THR A 345 11.72 9.18 17.88
N PHE A 346 10.77 8.34 17.46
CA PHE A 346 11.02 6.92 17.24
C PHE A 346 12.08 6.66 16.17
N TYR A 347 11.99 7.33 15.01
CA TYR A 347 12.92 7.13 13.89
C TYR A 347 14.33 7.61 14.23
N ARG A 348 14.48 8.82 14.79
CA ARG A 348 15.80 9.40 15.13
C ARG A 348 16.63 8.49 16.04
N ASP A 349 15.97 7.87 17.00
CA ASP A 349 16.63 7.00 17.97
C ASP A 349 16.61 5.52 17.56
N HIS A 350 16.01 5.16 16.42
CA HIS A 350 15.71 3.77 16.06
C HIS A 350 16.96 2.87 16.07
N SER A 351 18.06 3.31 15.48
CA SER A 351 19.31 2.55 15.41
C SER A 351 19.96 2.27 16.77
N LYS A 352 19.62 3.03 17.82
CA LYS A 352 20.09 2.78 19.20
C LYS A 352 19.41 1.55 19.82
N PHE A 353 18.22 1.20 19.35
CA PHE A 353 17.37 0.18 19.98
C PHE A 353 17.12 -1.03 19.08
N PHE A 354 17.15 -0.83 17.77
CA PHE A 354 16.81 -1.83 16.75
C PHE A 354 17.88 -1.84 15.65
N GLU A 355 18.85 -2.72 15.81
CA GLU A 355 20.01 -2.76 14.92
C GLU A 355 19.60 -3.09 13.48
N HIS A 356 20.12 -2.32 12.53
CA HIS A 356 19.98 -2.57 11.09
C HIS A 356 18.54 -2.60 10.56
N LEU A 357 17.56 -2.11 11.32
CA LEU A 357 16.15 -1.97 10.91
C LEU A 357 15.79 -0.56 10.42
N GLN A 358 16.76 0.35 10.35
CA GLN A 358 16.60 1.69 9.82
C GLN A 358 16.57 1.70 8.29
N ASN A 359 15.71 0.88 7.69
CA ASN A 359 15.60 0.64 6.25
C ASN A 359 14.60 1.60 5.59
N PHE A 360 14.42 1.46 4.27
CA PHE A 360 13.48 2.27 3.49
C PHE A 360 12.05 2.25 4.05
N VAL A 361 11.60 1.11 4.57
CA VAL A 361 10.24 0.97 5.11
C VAL A 361 10.06 1.85 6.34
N LEU A 362 11.06 1.92 7.23
CA LEU A 362 11.02 2.87 8.34
C LEU A 362 11.07 4.32 7.83
N HIS A 363 11.90 4.58 6.83
CA HIS A 363 11.99 5.92 6.24
C HIS A 363 10.63 6.41 5.69
N SER A 364 9.82 5.52 5.10
CA SER A 364 8.47 5.85 4.64
C SER A 364 7.58 6.42 5.75
N HIS A 365 7.80 6.07 7.02
CA HIS A 365 7.05 6.63 8.15
C HIS A 365 7.32 8.12 8.37
N ALA A 366 8.45 8.65 7.93
CA ALA A 366 8.73 10.10 8.00
C ALA A 366 7.79 10.94 7.12
N HIS A 367 7.11 10.30 6.16
CA HIS A 367 6.16 10.95 5.25
C HIS A 367 4.70 10.82 5.72
N TYR A 368 4.43 10.08 6.81
CA TYR A 368 3.06 9.76 7.21
C TYR A 368 2.23 10.98 7.61
N ALA A 369 2.83 11.92 8.34
CA ALA A 369 2.14 13.12 8.79
C ALA A 369 1.75 14.03 7.61
N GLU A 370 2.69 14.27 6.70
CA GLU A 370 2.42 15.03 5.47
C GLU A 370 1.37 14.30 4.61
N MET A 371 1.48 12.99 4.45
CA MET A 371 0.48 12.21 3.70
C MET A 371 -0.90 12.23 4.35
N PHE A 372 -0.99 12.29 5.68
CA PHE A 372 -2.25 12.44 6.39
C PHE A 372 -2.88 13.81 6.15
N ASP A 373 -2.10 14.88 6.20
CA ASP A 373 -2.62 16.23 5.94
C ASP A 373 -3.10 16.36 4.47
N LEU A 374 -2.34 15.78 3.55
CA LEU A 374 -2.64 15.81 2.11
C LEU A 374 -3.82 14.90 1.74
N ASN A 375 -3.88 13.68 2.28
CA ASN A 375 -4.78 12.62 1.81
C ASN A 375 -5.81 12.16 2.86
N GLY A 376 -5.83 12.75 4.06
CA GLY A 376 -6.66 12.27 5.16
C GLY A 376 -6.19 10.94 5.75
N ALA A 377 -6.98 10.39 6.68
CA ALA A 377 -6.70 9.06 7.22
C ALA A 377 -6.93 8.03 6.11
N SER A 378 -5.84 7.45 5.60
CA SER A 378 -5.93 6.29 4.73
C SER A 378 -6.24 5.08 5.62
N PHE A 379 -7.36 4.41 5.34
CA PHE A 379 -7.93 3.17 5.92
C PHE A 379 -9.11 3.29 6.89
#